data_AF-A0A968PFN2-F1
#
_entry.id   AF-A0A968PFN2-F1
#
_cell.length_a   1.000
_cell.length_b   1.000
_cell.length_c   1.000
_cell.angle_alpha   90.00
_cell.angle_beta   90.00
_cell.angle_gamma   90.00
#
_symmetry.space_group_name_H-M   'P 1'
#
loop_
_entity.id
_entity.type
_entity.pdbx_description
1 polymer ?
#
loop_
_entity_poly.entity_id
_entity_poly.type
_entity_poly.pdbx_seq_one_letter_code
_entity_poly.pdbx_strand_id
1 'polypeptide(L)'
;MRHSNLMLAGGVLLTGLMLIQGCSPDHYSIRGARFSMASTDRYQYESTPLLPVTVQLKETHSGMVLWKYDIPAGSVLVVDYDTKDDIELASISGKPATSMSWWVYGTSRGEPTDKGEMALQGMPVIMEVSYRPGPELPPGYVPVDAAGVATAPYVPAEPATTEPQPLVPANPGKDKTPLGY
;
A
#
# COMPACT_ATOMS: atom_id res chain seq x y z
N MET A 1 31.41 26.52 75.18
CA MET A 1 30.13 26.38 74.46
C MET A 1 30.45 26.38 72.96
N ARG A 2 30.47 25.19 72.35
CA ARG A 2 29.57 24.79 71.26
C ARG A 2 29.46 25.86 70.17
N HIS A 3 30.04 25.59 69.00
CA HIS A 3 29.30 25.20 67.80
C HIS A 3 30.27 24.83 66.67
N SER A 4 30.38 23.53 66.41
CA SER A 4 30.80 22.99 65.11
C SER A 4 29.61 23.10 64.15
N ASN A 5 29.85 23.45 62.88
CA ASN A 5 29.08 23.04 61.70
C ASN A 5 29.89 23.45 60.46
N LEU A 6 30.36 22.52 59.61
CA LEU A 6 29.65 21.66 58.65
C LEU A 6 29.69 22.30 57.24
N MET A 7 30.00 21.44 56.26
CA MET A 7 29.83 21.57 54.81
C MET A 7 31.06 21.95 54.00
N LEU A 8 31.62 20.94 53.33
CA LEU A 8 31.74 20.98 51.86
C LEU A 8 31.94 19.55 51.33
N ALA A 9 30.89 18.98 50.74
CA ALA A 9 30.98 17.78 49.90
C ALA A 9 30.11 18.03 48.67
N GLY A 10 30.66 18.80 47.72
CA GLY A 10 30.07 19.02 46.40
C GLY A 10 30.49 17.91 45.46
N GLY A 11 29.76 16.79 45.47
CA GLY A 11 29.89 15.73 44.47
C GLY A 11 28.98 16.05 43.28
N VAL A 12 29.57 16.51 42.17
CA VAL A 12 28.90 16.66 40.88
C VAL A 12 28.65 15.26 40.31
N LEU A 13 27.40 14.81 40.33
CA LEU A 13 26.99 13.56 39.70
C LEU A 13 26.67 13.83 38.23
N LEU A 14 27.59 13.45 37.35
CA LEU A 14 27.47 13.53 35.90
C LEU A 14 26.54 12.41 35.36
N THR A 15 25.58 12.84 34.55
CA THR A 15 25.15 12.26 33.27
C THR A 15 24.83 10.77 33.13
N GLY A 16 23.60 10.50 32.71
CA GLY A 16 23.22 9.21 32.12
C GLY A 16 21.78 9.19 31.60
N LEU A 17 21.32 10.23 30.92
CA LEU A 17 20.01 10.21 30.26
C LEU A 17 20.14 9.43 28.93
N MET A 18 19.92 8.12 28.99
CA MET A 18 19.76 7.27 27.81
C MET A 18 18.47 7.69 27.09
N LEU A 19 18.59 8.56 26.10
CA LEU A 19 17.53 8.79 25.12
C LEU A 19 17.44 7.54 24.25
N ILE A 20 16.61 6.59 24.67
CA ILE A 20 16.04 5.60 23.78
C ILE A 20 15.22 6.40 22.77
N GLN A 21 15.85 6.75 21.65
CA GLN A 21 15.12 7.15 20.45
C GLN A 21 14.40 5.90 19.96
N GLY A 22 13.26 5.62 20.58
CA GLY A 22 12.25 4.81 19.95
C GLY A 22 11.94 5.53 18.64
N CYS A 23 12.28 4.89 17.52
CA CYS A 23 11.60 5.15 16.27
C CYS A 23 10.12 5.01 16.58
N SER A 24 9.48 6.14 16.84
CA SER A 24 8.04 6.24 16.75
C SER A 24 7.76 5.82 15.31
N PRO A 25 6.92 4.81 15.04
CA PRO A 25 6.40 4.68 13.70
C PRO A 25 5.81 6.05 13.40
N ASP A 26 6.41 6.76 12.46
CA ASP A 26 5.90 8.03 11.99
C ASP A 26 4.47 7.75 11.56
N HIS A 27 3.52 8.03 12.45
CA HIS A 27 2.21 8.44 12.03
C HIS A 27 2.50 9.57 11.05
N TYR A 28 2.23 9.30 9.77
CA TYR A 28 2.27 10.24 8.66
C TYR A 28 1.21 11.32 8.96
N SER A 29 1.48 12.14 9.97
CA SER A 29 0.75 13.34 10.30
C SER A 29 1.20 14.34 9.27
N ILE A 30 0.46 14.30 8.18
CA ILE A 30 0.43 15.29 7.13
C ILE A 30 0.29 16.68 7.81
N ARG A 31 1.42 17.36 8.00
CA ARG A 31 1.43 18.76 8.42
C ARG A 31 1.00 19.62 7.23
N GLY A 32 -0.21 20.16 7.29
CA GLY A 32 -0.61 21.27 6.43
C GLY A 32 -2.07 21.32 6.01
N ALA A 33 -2.81 20.21 6.09
CA ALA A 33 -4.27 20.28 5.99
C ALA A 33 -4.81 20.51 7.40
N ARG A 34 -5.59 21.57 7.60
CA ARG A 34 -6.51 21.65 8.74
C ARG A 34 -7.50 20.50 8.56
N PHE A 35 -7.15 19.33 9.10
CA PHE A 35 -8.02 18.17 9.09
C PHE A 35 -9.22 18.51 9.97
N SER A 36 -10.31 18.86 9.29
CA SER A 36 -11.67 18.64 9.75
C SER A 36 -11.73 17.29 10.44
N MET A 37 -12.37 17.27 11.61
CA MET A 37 -12.63 16.08 12.43
C MET A 37 -12.80 14.84 11.55
N ALA A 38 -11.84 13.92 11.68
CA ALA A 38 -11.65 12.77 10.81
C ALA A 38 -12.95 11.99 10.63
N SER A 39 -13.46 11.96 9.40
CA SER A 39 -14.37 10.89 8.99
C SER A 39 -13.53 9.62 8.95
N THR A 40 -14.03 8.56 9.61
CA THR A 40 -13.44 7.23 9.65
C THR A 40 -13.47 6.53 8.28
N ASP A 41 -14.08 7.18 7.29
CA ASP A 41 -14.60 6.57 6.05
C ASP A 41 -13.75 6.94 4.85
N ARG A 42 -12.70 7.73 5.11
CA ARG A 42 -11.77 8.21 4.11
C ARG A 42 -10.50 7.38 4.14
N TYR A 43 -10.31 6.58 3.10
CA TYR A 43 -9.15 5.74 2.90
C TYR A 43 -8.18 6.40 1.92
N GLN A 44 -6.89 6.23 2.16
CA GLN A 44 -5.84 6.78 1.30
C GLN A 44 -4.85 5.68 0.94
N TYR A 45 -4.55 5.58 -0.35
CA TYR A 45 -3.64 4.61 -0.92
C TYR A 45 -2.57 5.36 -1.71
N GLU A 46 -1.33 5.27 -1.24
CA GLU A 46 -0.18 5.91 -1.88
C GLU A 46 0.50 4.91 -2.82
N SER A 47 0.73 5.33 -4.06
CA SER A 47 1.46 4.57 -5.07
C SER A 47 2.81 5.24 -5.30
N THR A 48 3.91 4.54 -5.02
CA THR A 48 5.26 5.08 -5.25
C THR A 48 5.89 4.46 -6.49
N PRO A 49 6.88 5.11 -7.13
CA PRO A 49 7.57 4.52 -8.28
C PRO A 49 8.19 3.15 -8.01
N LEU A 50 8.61 2.86 -6.78
CA LEU A 50 9.20 1.56 -6.43
C LEU A 50 8.16 0.52 -5.97
N LEU A 51 6.96 0.98 -5.61
CA LEU A 51 5.89 0.17 -5.09
C LEU A 51 4.56 0.64 -5.69
N PRO A 52 4.32 0.35 -6.98
CA PRO A 52 3.09 0.72 -7.65
C PRO A 52 1.90 -0.08 -7.10
N VAL A 53 0.79 0.61 -6.84
CA VAL A 53 -0.38 0.05 -6.15
C VAL A 53 -1.61 0.00 -7.06
N THR A 54 -2.29 -1.14 -7.05
CA THR A 54 -3.61 -1.34 -7.64
C THR A 54 -4.61 -1.62 -6.53
N VAL A 55 -5.75 -0.92 -6.57
CA VAL A 55 -6.84 -1.07 -5.62
C VAL A 55 -8.06 -1.66 -6.33
N GLN A 56 -8.71 -2.63 -5.67
CA GLN A 56 -9.90 -3.31 -6.16
C GLN A 56 -10.99 -3.29 -5.11
N LEU A 57 -12.19 -2.87 -5.49
CA LEU A 57 -13.38 -3.03 -4.68
C LEU A 57 -14.10 -4.31 -5.12
N LYS A 58 -14.33 -5.21 -4.17
CA LYS A 58 -15.03 -6.47 -4.40
C LYS A 58 -16.29 -6.55 -3.57
N GLU A 59 -17.32 -7.18 -4.12
CA GLU A 59 -18.46 -7.62 -3.33
C GLU A 59 -18.04 -8.79 -2.43
N THR A 60 -18.32 -8.70 -1.13
CA THR A 60 -17.82 -9.65 -0.14
C THR A 60 -18.38 -11.08 -0.34
N HIS A 61 -19.62 -11.20 -0.82
CA HIS A 61 -20.27 -12.52 -0.95
C HIS A 61 -19.87 -13.25 -2.23
N SER A 62 -19.94 -12.56 -3.38
CA SER A 62 -19.65 -13.17 -4.69
C SER A 62 -18.17 -13.16 -5.05
N GLY A 63 -17.37 -12.29 -4.42
CA GLY A 63 -15.99 -12.00 -4.81
C GLY A 63 -15.88 -11.23 -6.14
N MET A 64 -17.01 -10.77 -6.70
CA MET A 64 -17.04 -10.02 -7.95
C MET A 64 -16.35 -8.67 -7.78
N VAL A 65 -15.44 -8.35 -8.70
CA VAL A 65 -14.78 -7.03 -8.75
C VAL A 65 -15.77 -6.01 -9.29
N LEU A 66 -16.18 -5.07 -8.45
CA LEU A 66 -17.10 -3.98 -8.79
C LEU A 66 -16.36 -2.80 -9.41
N TRP A 67 -15.15 -2.54 -8.92
CA TRP A 67 -14.31 -1.43 -9.37
C TRP A 67 -12.84 -1.79 -9.20
N LYS A 68 -12.02 -1.29 -10.12
CA LYS A 68 -10.57 -1.47 -10.09
C LYS A 68 -9.92 -0.17 -10.56
N TYR A 69 -8.86 0.22 -9.86
CA TYR A 69 -8.09 1.38 -10.24
C TYR A 69 -6.58 1.14 -10.06
N ASP A 70 -5.84 1.37 -11.13
CA ASP A 70 -4.38 1.31 -11.14
C ASP A 70 -3.85 2.72 -10.82
N ILE A 71 -3.39 2.92 -9.57
CA ILE A 71 -2.95 4.24 -9.11
C ILE A 71 -1.62 4.58 -9.80
N PRO A 72 -1.53 5.70 -10.54
CA PRO A 72 -0.27 6.11 -11.16
C PRO A 72 0.84 6.28 -10.12
N ALA A 73 2.06 5.87 -10.45
CA ALA A 73 3.21 6.07 -9.59
C ALA A 73 3.42 7.55 -9.23
N GLY A 74 3.72 7.82 -7.96
CA GLY A 74 3.82 9.18 -7.42
C GLY A 74 2.47 9.87 -7.23
N SER A 75 1.40 9.10 -7.06
CA SER A 75 0.04 9.62 -6.80
C SER A 75 -0.58 8.98 -5.58
N VAL A 76 -1.58 9.66 -5.03
CA VAL A 76 -2.39 9.19 -3.89
C VAL A 76 -3.83 9.07 -4.33
N LEU A 77 -4.40 7.87 -4.24
CA LEU A 77 -5.83 7.64 -4.35
C LEU A 77 -6.47 7.88 -3.00
N VAL A 78 -7.56 8.64 -3.00
CA VAL A 78 -8.40 8.87 -1.83
C VAL A 78 -9.78 8.37 -2.14
N VAL A 79 -10.32 7.52 -1.26
CA VAL A 79 -11.65 6.94 -1.39
C VAL A 79 -12.45 7.35 -0.16
N ASP A 80 -13.70 7.74 -0.37
CA ASP A 80 -14.62 8.20 0.67
C ASP A 80 -15.98 7.52 0.47
N TYR A 81 -16.59 7.10 1.56
CA TYR A 81 -17.87 6.39 1.57
C TYR A 81 -18.92 7.22 2.31
N ASP A 82 -20.18 7.04 1.96
CA ASP A 82 -21.28 7.81 2.56
C ASP A 82 -21.66 7.38 3.98
N THR A 83 -21.14 6.25 4.45
CA THR A 83 -21.46 5.66 5.77
C THR A 83 -20.23 5.61 6.67
N LYS A 84 -20.47 5.80 7.98
CA LYS A 84 -19.42 5.99 8.99
C LYS A 84 -18.74 4.73 9.54
N ASP A 85 -19.32 3.57 9.23
CA ASP A 85 -19.18 2.37 10.05
C ASP A 85 -18.69 1.14 9.27
N ASP A 86 -18.27 1.27 8.01
CA ASP A 86 -18.39 0.15 7.05
C ASP A 86 -17.13 -0.60 6.59
N ILE A 87 -15.90 -0.17 6.91
CA ILE A 87 -14.70 -0.86 6.34
C ILE A 87 -13.71 -1.33 7.38
N GLU A 88 -14.19 -1.78 8.55
CA GLU A 88 -13.41 -2.73 9.35
C GLU A 88 -13.48 -4.13 8.76
N LEU A 89 -12.79 -4.39 7.63
CA LEU A 89 -12.50 -5.71 7.01
C LEU A 89 -13.70 -6.67 6.71
N ALA A 90 -14.89 -6.32 7.15
CA ALA A 90 -16.19 -6.90 6.90
C ALA A 90 -17.18 -5.87 7.44
N SER A 91 -18.00 -5.25 6.57
CA SER A 91 -19.15 -4.46 6.99
C SER A 91 -20.09 -5.36 7.82
N ILE A 92 -19.85 -5.42 9.13
CA ILE A 92 -20.73 -6.02 10.15
C ILE A 92 -21.71 -4.94 10.65
N SER A 93 -21.42 -3.67 10.33
CA SER A 93 -22.35 -2.56 10.43
C SER A 93 -23.61 -2.89 9.62
N GLY A 94 -24.77 -2.88 10.26
CA GLY A 94 -26.05 -3.29 9.63
C GLY A 94 -26.54 -2.37 8.51
N LYS A 95 -25.73 -1.40 8.05
CA LYS A 95 -26.05 -0.43 7.01
C LYS A 95 -24.86 -0.23 6.06
N PRO A 96 -24.68 -1.12 5.07
CA PRO A 96 -23.60 -1.00 4.09
C PRO A 96 -23.68 0.30 3.28
N ALA A 97 -22.51 0.78 2.86
CA ALA A 97 -22.34 1.99 2.07
C ALA A 97 -23.19 1.94 0.79
N THR A 98 -23.81 3.06 0.44
CA THR A 98 -24.63 3.16 -0.77
C THR A 98 -23.90 3.84 -1.91
N SER A 99 -22.86 4.61 -1.61
CA SER A 99 -22.02 5.29 -2.60
C SER A 99 -20.56 5.36 -2.17
N MET A 100 -19.70 5.48 -3.17
CA MET A 100 -18.26 5.65 -3.03
C MET A 100 -17.83 6.81 -3.93
N SER A 101 -17.15 7.79 -3.37
CA SER A 101 -16.46 8.84 -4.11
C SER A 101 -14.96 8.61 -4.06
N TRP A 102 -14.25 8.97 -5.13
CA TRP A 102 -12.80 8.83 -5.17
C TRP A 102 -12.12 9.96 -5.93
N TRP A 103 -10.87 10.23 -5.56
CA TRP A 103 -10.01 11.26 -6.15
C TRP A 103 -8.57 10.77 -6.20
N VAL A 104 -7.86 11.16 -7.25
CA VAL A 104 -6.42 10.94 -7.38
C VAL A 104 -5.71 12.27 -7.33
N TYR A 105 -4.69 12.37 -6.49
CA TYR A 105 -3.84 13.54 -6.36
C TYR A 105 -2.41 13.19 -6.76
N GLY A 106 -1.70 14.12 -7.40
CA GLY A 106 -0.24 14.02 -7.51
C GLY A 106 0.44 14.19 -6.15
N THR A 107 1.72 13.81 -6.05
CA THR A 107 2.55 14.00 -4.84
C THR A 107 2.58 15.44 -4.33
N SER A 108 2.62 16.43 -5.23
CA SER A 108 2.39 17.83 -4.87
C SER A 108 0.89 18.06 -4.71
N ARG A 109 0.43 18.12 -3.45
CA ARG A 109 -0.95 18.44 -3.09
C ARG A 109 -1.48 19.62 -3.92
N GLY A 110 -2.54 19.38 -4.68
CA GLY A 110 -3.16 20.33 -5.58
C GLY A 110 -4.54 19.86 -6.01
N GLU A 111 -4.98 20.29 -7.18
CA GLU A 111 -6.22 19.79 -7.78
C GLU A 111 -6.13 18.28 -8.06
N PRO A 112 -7.23 17.52 -7.87
CA PRO A 112 -7.27 16.12 -8.28
C PRO A 112 -6.94 15.98 -9.77
N THR A 113 -6.05 15.06 -10.10
CA THR A 113 -5.74 14.70 -11.49
C THR A 113 -6.82 13.79 -12.10
N ASP A 114 -7.52 13.04 -11.26
CA ASP A 114 -8.69 12.25 -11.63
C ASP A 114 -9.69 12.17 -10.47
N LYS A 115 -10.96 11.89 -10.77
CA LYS A 115 -12.03 11.73 -9.77
C LYS A 115 -13.24 11.00 -10.34
N GLY A 116 -14.00 10.37 -9.46
CA GLY A 116 -15.26 9.75 -9.83
C GLY A 116 -16.14 9.41 -8.64
N GLU A 117 -17.32 8.88 -8.96
CA GLU A 117 -18.31 8.43 -8.00
C GLU A 117 -18.91 7.11 -8.51
N MET A 118 -19.30 6.24 -7.59
CA MET A 118 -19.89 4.94 -7.88
C MET A 118 -20.98 4.61 -6.87
N ALA A 119 -22.13 4.13 -7.38
CA ALA A 119 -23.19 3.59 -6.54
C ALA A 119 -22.89 2.13 -6.15
N LEU A 120 -22.98 1.82 -4.87
CA LEU A 120 -22.76 0.47 -4.30
C LEU A 120 -24.06 -0.27 -3.98
N GLN A 121 -25.20 0.43 -4.03
CA GLN A 121 -26.53 -0.14 -3.80
C GLN A 121 -26.71 -0.83 -2.44
N GLY A 122 -25.91 -0.45 -1.43
CA GLY A 122 -25.99 -1.06 -0.10
C GLY A 122 -25.54 -2.53 -0.10
N MET A 123 -24.60 -2.90 -0.97
CA MET A 123 -23.97 -4.22 -0.93
C MET A 123 -22.74 -4.18 0.00
N PRO A 124 -22.50 -5.22 0.82
CA PRO A 124 -21.25 -5.34 1.57
C PRO A 124 -20.06 -5.48 0.60
N VAL A 125 -19.07 -4.61 0.77
CA VAL A 125 -17.87 -4.57 -0.06
C VAL A 125 -16.60 -4.69 0.77
N ILE A 126 -15.53 -5.16 0.14
CA ILE A 126 -14.18 -5.19 0.69
C ILE A 126 -13.22 -4.52 -0.29
N MET A 127 -12.31 -3.71 0.25
CA MET A 127 -11.21 -3.15 -0.53
C MET A 127 -9.98 -4.06 -0.45
N GLU A 128 -9.50 -4.51 -1.60
CA GLU A 128 -8.25 -5.24 -1.72
C GLU A 128 -7.18 -4.37 -2.38
N VAL A 129 -5.96 -4.46 -1.83
CA VAL A 129 -4.79 -3.74 -2.34
C VAL A 129 -3.78 -4.76 -2.84
N SER A 130 -3.29 -4.56 -4.06
CA SER A 130 -2.28 -5.40 -4.70
C SER A 130 -1.13 -4.53 -5.22
N TYR A 131 0.09 -5.07 -5.18
CA TYR A 131 1.27 -4.39 -5.69
C TYR A 131 1.59 -4.89 -7.09
N ARG A 132 1.84 -3.97 -8.03
CA ARG A 132 2.25 -4.31 -9.39
C ARG A 132 3.75 -4.66 -9.43
N PRO A 133 4.18 -5.54 -10.34
CA PRO A 133 5.57 -5.95 -10.41
C PRO A 133 6.46 -4.85 -11.00
N GLY A 134 7.63 -4.66 -10.37
CA GLY A 134 8.68 -3.76 -10.85
C GLY A 134 8.41 -2.29 -10.55
N PRO A 135 9.42 -1.43 -10.77
CA PRO A 135 9.27 0.00 -10.58
C PRO A 135 8.57 0.66 -11.79
N GLU A 136 7.63 1.55 -11.51
CA GLU A 136 6.98 2.43 -12.48
C GLU A 136 7.66 3.80 -12.46
N LEU A 137 8.82 3.86 -13.11
CA LEU A 137 9.62 5.08 -13.17
C LEU A 137 8.96 6.10 -14.11
N PRO A 138 9.00 7.40 -13.78
CA PRO A 138 8.48 8.43 -14.66
C PRO A 138 9.24 8.43 -16.00
N PRO A 139 8.60 8.85 -17.10
CA PRO A 139 9.27 8.96 -18.39
C PRO A 139 10.53 9.82 -18.28
N GLY A 140 11.66 9.27 -18.76
CA GLY A 140 12.95 9.97 -18.72
C GLY A 140 13.75 9.82 -17.42
N TYR A 141 13.30 9.01 -16.46
CA TYR A 141 14.12 8.66 -15.31
C TYR A 141 15.36 7.88 -15.76
N VAL A 142 16.54 8.39 -15.42
CA VAL A 142 17.81 7.71 -15.62
C VAL A 142 18.34 7.29 -14.25
N PRO A 143 18.44 5.99 -13.95
CA PRO A 143 18.98 5.56 -12.67
C PRO A 143 20.41 6.08 -12.50
N VAL A 144 20.70 6.66 -11.34
CA VAL A 144 22.07 7.05 -10.97
C VAL A 144 22.68 5.96 -10.09
N ASP A 145 23.95 5.64 -10.30
CA ASP A 145 24.68 4.73 -9.42
C ASP A 145 25.02 5.39 -8.08
N ALA A 146 25.66 4.63 -7.19
CA ALA A 146 26.12 5.15 -5.89
C ALA A 146 27.13 6.32 -6.01
N ALA A 147 27.75 6.49 -7.17
CA ALA A 147 28.65 7.61 -7.48
C ALA A 147 27.91 8.82 -8.11
N GLY A 148 26.59 8.74 -8.27
CA GLY A 148 25.78 9.77 -8.91
C GLY A 148 25.91 9.80 -10.44
N VAL A 149 26.51 8.78 -11.05
CA VAL A 149 26.67 8.67 -12.50
C VAL A 149 25.42 8.06 -13.08
N ALA A 150 24.86 8.71 -14.10
CA ALA A 150 23.75 8.18 -14.88
C ALA A 150 24.14 6.82 -15.48
N THR A 151 23.49 5.76 -15.01
CA THR A 151 23.61 4.43 -15.59
C THR A 151 22.73 4.34 -16.83
N ALA A 152 23.10 3.46 -17.78
CA ALA A 152 22.28 3.23 -18.96
C ALA A 152 20.83 2.91 -18.54
N PRO A 153 19.82 3.39 -19.29
CA PRO A 153 18.42 3.20 -18.94
C PRO A 153 18.13 1.72 -18.69
N TYR A 154 17.41 1.44 -17.60
CA TYR A 154 16.94 0.10 -17.31
C TYR A 154 16.04 -0.34 -18.46
N VAL A 155 16.51 -1.29 -19.26
CA VAL A 155 15.68 -2.02 -20.22
C VAL A 155 15.06 -3.15 -19.41
N PRO A 156 13.74 -3.13 -19.13
CA PRO A 156 13.08 -4.24 -18.47
C PRO A 156 13.44 -5.51 -19.24
N ALA A 157 13.95 -6.52 -18.53
CA ALA A 157 14.12 -7.82 -19.14
C ALA A 157 12.75 -8.23 -19.69
N GLU A 158 12.64 -8.30 -21.01
CA GLU A 158 11.42 -8.73 -21.68
C GLU A 158 10.99 -10.03 -20.98
N PRO A 159 9.78 -10.09 -20.39
CA PRO A 159 9.38 -11.26 -19.62
C PRO A 159 9.62 -12.45 -20.52
N ALA A 160 10.46 -13.38 -20.08
CA ALA A 160 10.79 -14.57 -20.84
C ALA A 160 9.45 -15.21 -21.17
N THR A 161 9.00 -14.98 -22.42
CA THR A 161 7.76 -15.55 -22.90
C THR A 161 8.07 -17.02 -22.92
N THR A 162 7.61 -17.70 -21.87
CA THR A 162 7.64 -19.15 -21.82
C THR A 162 6.59 -19.54 -22.83
N GLU A 163 7.00 -19.55 -24.10
CA GLU A 163 6.21 -20.13 -25.17
C GLU A 163 5.82 -21.52 -24.67
N PRO A 164 4.52 -21.80 -24.50
CA PRO A 164 4.08 -23.07 -23.95
C PRO A 164 4.66 -24.15 -24.85
N GLN A 165 5.59 -24.95 -24.32
CA GLN A 165 6.14 -26.05 -25.08
C GLN A 165 4.96 -26.91 -25.55
N PRO A 166 4.89 -27.25 -26.85
CA PRO A 166 3.85 -28.13 -27.35
C PRO A 166 3.80 -29.36 -26.46
N LEU A 167 2.63 -29.64 -25.87
CA LEU A 167 2.41 -30.85 -25.10
C LEU A 167 2.77 -32.02 -26.01
N VAL A 168 3.93 -32.65 -25.76
CA VAL A 168 4.30 -33.88 -26.44
C VAL A 168 3.23 -34.90 -26.05
N PRO A 169 2.41 -35.41 -26.99
CA PRO A 169 1.37 -36.35 -26.65
C PRO A 169 2.02 -37.56 -25.98
N ALA A 170 1.54 -37.88 -24.77
CA ALA A 170 1.96 -39.06 -24.04
C ALA A 170 1.73 -40.28 -24.95
N ASN A 171 2.83 -40.91 -25.39
CA ASN A 171 2.78 -42.13 -26.17
C ASN A 171 2.21 -43.24 -25.26
N PRO A 172 1.00 -43.76 -25.50
CA PRO A 172 0.47 -44.86 -24.71
C PRO A 172 1.26 -46.11 -25.05
N GLY A 173 2.29 -46.37 -24.25
CA GLY A 173 3.06 -47.61 -24.29
C GLY A 173 2.10 -48.79 -24.23
N LYS A 174 2.13 -49.60 -25.29
CA LYS A 174 1.43 -50.87 -25.41
C LYS A 174 1.96 -51.83 -24.35
N ASP A 175 1.38 -51.82 -23.16
CA ASP A 175 1.59 -52.87 -22.18
C ASP A 175 0.74 -54.08 -22.59
N LYS A 176 1.39 -55.06 -23.23
CA LYS A 176 0.80 -56.35 -23.58
C LYS A 176 1.06 -57.30 -22.43
N THR A 177 0.16 -57.36 -21.46
CA THR A 177 0.16 -58.45 -20.47
C THR A 177 -0.53 -59.67 -21.08
N PRO A 178 0.15 -60.82 -21.29
CA PRO A 178 -0.50 -62.05 -21.74
C PRO A 178 -1.25 -62.68 -20.56
N LEU A 179 -2.56 -62.92 -20.76
CA LEU A 179 -3.35 -63.78 -19.88
C LEU A 179 -2.90 -65.23 -20.11
N GLY A 180 -2.28 -65.83 -19.10
CA GLY A 180 -2.04 -67.27 -19.03
C GLY A 180 -3.34 -68.01 -18.67
N TYR A 181 -3.57 -69.11 -19.38
CA TYR A 181 -4.63 -70.09 -19.14
C TYR A 181 -4.33 -70.96 -17.91
#